data_AF-A0A2K1Q017-F1
#
_entry.id   AF-A0A2K1Q017-F1
#
_cell.length_a   1.000
_cell.length_b   1.000
_cell.length_c   1.000
_cell.angle_alpha   90.00
_cell.angle_beta   90.00
_cell.angle_gamma   90.00
#
_symmetry.space_group_name_H-M   'P 1'
#
loop_
_entity.id
_entity.type
_entity.pdbx_description
1 polymer ?
#
loop_
_entity_poly.entity_id
_entity_poly.type
_entity_poly.pdbx_seq_one_letter_code
_entity_poly.pdbx_strand_id
1 'polypeptide(L)'
;MARAGKPAPALAAAGNAAIATLPGVGPQMSAKLAERGLETLQDLWFWLPRGYEDRTRLTPIRALQPGVAAQVEGTVQAVERGFRYRPQLKVALTDDSRGTLVMRFFHFRSQQANQFLPGTRVRVFGTPRPGQLGLEMVHPSYRILGDEDATLSDRLDPVYPQLEGVTPAALRRLIGEALKRLPDDAELELLPAELARALHLPGLRDALLTLHRPPADADLDALQSGHHPAQRRLALEEMLAHHLSLRRQRIAMQKHGAIPLGKSSRLAERLRAALPFALTAAQERVFDEVRDDLAHPHPMLRLVQGDVGSGKTVVAALAALLAIEAGRQAALMAPTELLAEQHYDTLRGWLEPLDIRVAWLAGKVGGKARAATLDTIANGAAQLVVGTHALMQEGIAFHDLALAIVDEQHRFGVQQRLALRDKGRAGVDDASSPASHKRVPHQLVMTATPIPRTLAMAAYADLDVSVIDELPPGRTPVQTIVLTSERRPDLVERIRAACAEGRQAYWVCTLIDDSDEVIAQAAQGTYEALVAQLPKLRVGLVHGRMNARDKQAAMLDFKAGKTDLLVATTVIVSLETCPRRKSCQNRRFPSDFEVNELVCHARRGRHKALTTSRAIPC
;
A
#
# COMPACT_ATOMS: atom_id res chain seq x y z
N MET A 1 38.26 2.45 21.56
CA MET A 1 37.70 1.44 22.50
C MET A 1 36.21 1.37 22.28
N ALA A 2 35.71 0.26 21.71
CA ALA A 2 34.27 0.05 21.59
C ALA A 2 33.69 -0.05 23.01
N ARG A 3 32.77 0.86 23.37
CA ARG A 3 32.00 0.71 24.62
C ARG A 3 31.37 -0.67 24.58
N ALA A 4 31.70 -1.51 25.56
CA ALA A 4 31.01 -2.77 25.78
C ALA A 4 29.51 -2.46 25.82
N GLY A 5 28.78 -2.91 24.79
CA GLY A 5 27.35 -2.63 24.68
C GLY A 5 26.66 -3.20 25.90
N LYS A 6 25.86 -2.39 26.60
CA LYS A 6 24.89 -2.94 27.55
C LYS A 6 24.10 -4.03 26.82
N PRO A 7 23.84 -5.19 27.47
CA PRO A 7 23.01 -6.23 26.87
C PRO A 7 21.70 -5.60 26.40
N ALA A 8 21.25 -5.97 25.20
CA ALA A 8 19.99 -5.51 24.68
C ALA A 8 18.89 -5.86 25.70
N PRO A 9 18.00 -4.93 26.07
CA PRO A 9 16.87 -5.25 26.94
C PRO A 9 16.11 -6.44 26.35
N ALA A 10 15.92 -7.48 27.17
CA ALA A 10 15.10 -8.62 26.79
C ALA A 10 13.63 -8.17 26.80
N LEU A 11 12.86 -8.56 25.77
CA LEU A 11 11.42 -8.35 25.77
C LEU A 11 10.84 -8.92 27.07
N ALA A 12 10.10 -8.09 27.83
CA ALA A 12 9.54 -8.49 29.11
C ALA A 12 8.75 -9.80 28.95
N ALA A 13 9.19 -10.88 29.61
CA ALA A 13 8.58 -12.21 29.51
C ALA A 13 7.09 -12.21 29.88
N ALA A 14 6.66 -11.22 30.68
CA ALA A 14 5.28 -11.01 31.07
C ALA A 14 4.33 -10.75 29.90
N GLY A 15 4.81 -10.13 28.80
CA GLY A 15 3.99 -9.84 27.62
C GLY A 15 3.52 -11.10 26.88
N ASN A 16 4.35 -12.14 26.87
CA ASN A 16 4.09 -13.42 26.19
C ASN A 16 3.16 -14.35 26.98
N ALA A 17 2.71 -13.96 28.16
CA ALA A 17 1.77 -14.77 28.93
C ALA A 17 0.44 -14.90 28.17
N ALA A 18 -0.12 -16.11 28.17
CA ALA A 18 -1.37 -16.39 27.47
C ALA A 18 -2.55 -15.60 28.05
N ILE A 19 -3.45 -15.11 27.19
CA ILE A 19 -4.68 -14.42 27.59
C ILE A 19 -5.58 -15.31 28.47
N ALA A 20 -5.50 -16.64 28.31
CA ALA A 20 -6.21 -17.60 29.16
C ALA A 20 -5.88 -17.48 30.66
N THR A 21 -4.77 -16.82 31.01
CA THR A 21 -4.41 -16.53 32.42
C THR A 21 -5.21 -15.38 33.03
N LEU A 22 -6.01 -14.65 32.24
CA LEU A 22 -6.85 -13.56 32.72
C LEU A 22 -8.16 -14.08 33.33
N PRO A 23 -8.64 -13.44 34.41
CA PRO A 23 -9.89 -13.84 35.03
C PRO A 23 -11.07 -13.65 34.07
N GLY A 24 -11.92 -14.67 33.96
CA GLY A 24 -13.08 -14.67 33.06
C GLY A 24 -12.78 -14.95 31.59
N VAL A 25 -11.57 -15.41 31.26
CA VAL A 25 -11.26 -16.00 29.94
C VAL A 25 -11.34 -17.51 30.04
N GLY A 26 -12.48 -18.08 29.65
CA GLY A 26 -12.62 -19.53 29.46
C GLY A 26 -12.11 -19.99 28.08
N PRO A 27 -12.08 -21.31 27.81
CA PRO A 27 -11.60 -21.87 26.55
C PRO A 27 -12.28 -21.28 25.30
N GLN A 28 -13.59 -21.07 25.37
CA GLN A 28 -14.36 -20.48 24.26
C GLN A 28 -13.99 -19.01 23.98
N MET A 29 -13.76 -18.22 25.03
CA MET A 29 -13.34 -16.83 24.88
C MET A 29 -11.91 -16.76 24.33
N SER A 30 -11.02 -17.64 24.83
CA SER A 30 -9.65 -17.74 24.34
C SER A 30 -9.60 -18.11 22.85
N ALA A 31 -10.39 -19.10 22.42
CA ALA A 31 -10.45 -19.50 21.01
C ALA A 31 -10.94 -18.36 20.10
N LYS A 32 -11.99 -17.64 20.51
CA LYS A 32 -12.51 -16.48 19.77
C LYS A 32 -11.49 -15.35 19.63
N LEU A 33 -10.69 -15.10 20.66
CA LEU A 33 -9.62 -14.10 20.63
C LEU A 33 -8.47 -14.55 19.71
N ALA A 34 -8.09 -15.83 19.79
CA ALA A 34 -7.05 -16.41 18.95
C ALA A 34 -7.43 -16.42 17.45
N GLU A 35 -8.70 -16.63 17.10
CA GLU A 35 -9.21 -16.48 15.72
C GLU A 35 -8.92 -15.09 15.11
N ARG A 36 -8.68 -14.09 15.96
CA ARG A 36 -8.35 -12.71 15.57
C ARG A 36 -6.88 -12.34 15.85
N GLY A 37 -6.04 -13.33 16.16
CA GLY A 37 -4.61 -13.15 16.45
C GLY A 37 -4.32 -12.57 17.83
N LEU A 38 -5.27 -12.61 18.77
CA LEU A 38 -5.08 -12.16 20.14
C LEU A 38 -4.82 -13.38 21.03
N GLU A 39 -3.56 -13.65 21.36
CA GLU A 39 -3.16 -14.85 22.12
C GLU A 39 -2.46 -14.51 23.44
N THR A 40 -1.79 -13.36 23.49
CA THR A 40 -0.91 -12.93 24.58
C THR A 40 -1.40 -11.66 25.28
N LEU A 41 -0.90 -11.39 26.48
CA LEU A 41 -1.20 -10.14 27.20
C LEU A 41 -0.76 -8.91 26.39
N GLN A 42 0.38 -9.00 25.69
CA GLN A 42 0.88 -7.94 24.84
C GLN A 42 -0.12 -7.59 23.72
N ASP A 43 -0.79 -8.57 23.12
CA ASP A 43 -1.80 -8.31 22.09
C ASP A 43 -2.94 -7.43 22.61
N LEU A 44 -3.31 -7.60 23.89
CA LEU A 44 -4.32 -6.75 24.55
C LEU A 44 -3.77 -5.38 24.95
N TRP A 45 -2.47 -5.26 25.28
CA TRP A 45 -1.83 -3.98 25.53
C TRP A 45 -1.78 -3.11 24.27
N PHE A 46 -1.59 -3.72 23.10
CA PHE A 46 -1.55 -3.01 21.82
C PHE A 46 -2.89 -3.02 21.08
N TRP A 47 -3.97 -3.54 21.69
CA TRP A 47 -5.32 -3.38 21.17
C TRP A 47 -5.86 -1.97 21.48
N LEU A 48 -5.33 -0.99 20.76
CA LEU A 48 -5.54 0.43 21.03
C LEU A 48 -7.01 0.86 20.76
N PRO A 49 -7.53 1.85 21.49
CA PRO A 49 -8.84 2.45 21.19
C PRO A 49 -8.85 3.12 19.82
N ARG A 50 -10.00 3.10 19.12
CA ARG A 50 -10.26 3.87 17.88
C ARG A 50 -10.75 5.28 18.15
N GLY A 51 -11.17 5.57 19.38
CA GLY A 51 -11.70 6.86 19.77
C GLY A 51 -11.98 6.89 21.27
N TYR A 52 -12.48 8.03 21.73
CA TYR A 52 -12.73 8.31 23.13
C TYR A 52 -14.07 9.01 23.29
N GLU A 53 -14.80 8.64 24.33
CA GLU A 53 -16.04 9.28 24.73
C GLU A 53 -15.80 10.07 26.01
N ASP A 54 -16.18 11.35 26.01
CA ASP A 54 -16.16 12.14 27.24
C ASP A 54 -17.42 11.87 28.08
N ARG A 55 -17.24 11.09 29.14
CA ARG A 55 -18.25 10.80 30.16
C ARG A 55 -17.86 11.32 31.54
N THR A 56 -17.03 12.37 31.55
CA THR A 56 -16.49 12.97 32.79
C THR A 56 -17.35 14.12 33.30
N ARG A 57 -18.25 14.65 32.45
CA ARG A 57 -19.07 15.83 32.73
C ARG A 57 -20.52 15.60 32.33
N LEU A 58 -21.43 16.16 33.12
CA LEU A 58 -22.85 16.21 32.79
C LEU A 58 -23.16 17.51 32.05
N THR A 59 -23.88 17.37 30.93
CA THR A 59 -24.44 18.49 30.19
C THR A 59 -25.91 18.63 30.56
N PRO A 60 -26.38 19.82 30.98
CA PRO A 60 -27.80 20.06 31.16
C PRO A 60 -28.57 19.81 29.85
N ILE A 61 -29.77 19.22 29.92
CA ILE A 61 -30.56 18.85 28.74
C ILE A 61 -30.82 20.06 27.84
N ARG A 62 -31.08 21.24 28.43
CA ARG A 62 -31.27 22.50 27.66
C ARG A 62 -30.03 22.96 26.87
N ALA A 63 -28.84 22.50 27.26
CA ALA A 63 -27.56 22.92 26.67
C ALA A 63 -27.06 21.94 25.59
N LEU A 64 -27.83 20.88 25.32
CA LEU A 64 -27.50 19.91 24.28
C LEU A 64 -27.47 20.56 22.89
N GLN A 65 -26.42 20.26 22.14
CA GLN A 65 -26.26 20.70 20.75
C GLN A 65 -26.46 19.53 19.79
N PRO A 66 -27.34 19.65 18.77
CA PRO A 66 -27.53 18.62 17.76
C PRO A 66 -26.20 18.19 17.13
N GLY A 67 -25.96 16.88 17.06
CA GLY A 67 -24.74 16.32 16.45
C GLY A 67 -23.54 16.23 17.39
N VAL A 68 -23.56 16.83 18.58
CA VAL A 68 -22.47 16.77 19.56
C VAL A 68 -22.78 15.73 20.64
N ALA A 69 -21.96 14.70 20.77
CA ALA A 69 -22.14 13.67 21.80
C ALA A 69 -22.05 14.28 23.20
N ALA A 70 -22.96 13.91 24.09
CA ALA A 70 -23.01 14.45 25.45
C ALA A 70 -23.54 13.41 26.44
N GLN A 71 -23.09 13.53 27.69
CA GLN A 71 -23.66 12.80 28.81
C GLN A 71 -24.65 13.68 29.55
N VAL A 72 -25.84 13.16 29.82
CA VAL A 72 -26.89 13.84 30.59
C VAL A 72 -27.39 12.95 31.71
N GLU A 73 -27.92 13.57 32.73
CA GLU A 73 -28.66 12.90 33.78
C GLU A 73 -30.07 13.49 33.83
N GLY A 74 -31.07 12.61 33.87
CA GLY A 74 -32.46 13.04 33.91
C GLY A 74 -33.36 11.99 34.53
N THR A 75 -34.54 12.44 34.92
CA THR A 75 -35.60 11.62 35.50
C THR A 75 -36.62 11.27 34.42
N VAL A 76 -37.01 10.00 34.36
CA VAL A 76 -38.04 9.53 33.44
C VAL A 76 -39.37 10.18 33.78
N GLN A 77 -39.94 10.93 32.84
CA GLN A 77 -41.28 11.52 32.97
C GLN A 77 -42.35 10.62 32.35
N ALA A 78 -42.08 10.08 31.17
CA ALA A 78 -43.05 9.30 30.42
C ALA A 78 -42.37 8.21 29.60
N VAL A 79 -43.07 7.10 29.42
CA VAL A 79 -42.65 6.00 28.55
C VAL A 79 -43.79 5.66 27.60
N GLU A 80 -43.52 5.75 26.31
CA GLU A 80 -44.45 5.41 25.25
C GLU A 80 -43.96 4.16 24.52
N ARG A 81 -44.83 3.15 24.42
CA ARG A 81 -44.59 1.93 23.64
C ARG A 81 -45.44 2.01 22.37
N GLY A 82 -44.83 2.35 21.24
CA GLY A 82 -45.53 2.50 19.96
C GLY A 82 -45.52 1.22 19.14
N PHE A 83 -46.66 0.89 18.50
CA PHE A 83 -46.84 -0.35 17.71
C PHE A 83 -47.41 -0.13 16.29
N ARG A 84 -47.47 1.10 15.79
CA ARG A 84 -48.27 1.40 14.58
C ARG A 84 -47.71 0.83 13.26
N TYR A 85 -46.39 0.59 13.16
CA TYR A 85 -45.74 -0.05 11.98
C TYR A 85 -44.44 -0.81 12.31
N ARG A 86 -43.64 -0.32 13.26
CA ARG A 86 -42.45 -0.99 13.82
C ARG A 86 -42.43 -0.78 15.33
N PRO A 87 -42.11 -1.79 16.16
CA PRO A 87 -42.02 -1.61 17.61
C PRO A 87 -41.02 -0.52 17.95
N GLN A 88 -41.45 0.47 18.73
CA GLN A 88 -40.57 1.54 19.22
C GLN A 88 -40.83 1.81 20.70
N LEU A 89 -39.75 2.04 21.45
CA LEU A 89 -39.80 2.51 22.83
C LEU A 89 -39.27 3.95 22.86
N LYS A 90 -40.10 4.87 23.34
CA LYS A 90 -39.71 6.26 23.61
C LYS A 90 -39.74 6.49 25.11
N VAL A 91 -38.66 7.04 25.66
CA VAL A 91 -38.53 7.41 27.07
C VAL A 91 -38.22 8.90 27.13
N ALA A 92 -39.14 9.69 27.68
CA ALA A 92 -38.95 11.12 27.87
C ALA A 92 -38.26 11.38 29.21
N LEU A 93 -37.15 12.10 29.16
CA LEU A 93 -36.36 12.52 30.32
C LEU A 93 -36.49 14.03 30.52
N THR A 94 -36.53 14.45 31.78
CA THR A 94 -36.34 15.84 32.20
C THR A 94 -35.17 15.95 33.16
N ASP A 95 -34.54 17.11 33.22
CA ASP A 95 -33.59 17.48 34.26
C ASP A 95 -34.05 18.74 35.01
N ASP A 96 -33.24 19.22 35.94
CA ASP A 96 -33.50 20.46 36.71
C ASP A 96 -33.54 21.71 35.83
N SER A 97 -32.97 21.63 34.63
CA SER A 97 -33.01 22.71 33.64
C SER A 97 -34.36 22.82 32.93
N ARG A 98 -35.30 21.91 33.22
CA ARG A 98 -36.62 21.75 32.58
C ARG A 98 -36.53 21.48 31.08
N GLY A 99 -35.37 21.00 30.60
CA GLY A 99 -35.21 20.54 29.23
C GLY A 99 -35.79 19.14 29.07
N THR A 100 -36.32 18.83 27.88
CA THR A 100 -36.83 17.49 27.55
C THR A 100 -35.93 16.81 26.53
N LEU A 101 -35.52 15.56 26.83
CA LEU A 101 -34.79 14.69 25.92
C LEU A 101 -35.55 13.38 25.73
N VAL A 102 -35.70 12.92 24.50
CA VAL A 102 -36.34 11.64 24.20
C VAL A 102 -35.29 10.58 23.87
N MET A 103 -35.21 9.51 24.64
CA MET A 103 -34.48 8.31 24.22
C MET A 103 -35.39 7.46 23.34
N ARG A 104 -34.89 7.04 22.16
CA ARG A 104 -35.64 6.23 21.21
C ARG A 104 -34.93 4.92 20.90
N PHE A 105 -35.63 3.80 21.05
CA PHE A 105 -35.13 2.46 20.73
C PHE A 105 -36.03 1.77 19.71
N PHE A 106 -35.44 1.25 18.63
CA PHE A 106 -36.13 0.41 17.64
C PHE A 106 -35.99 -1.09 17.90
N HIS A 107 -35.01 -1.45 18.74
CA HIS A 107 -34.74 -2.81 19.17
C HIS A 107 -34.60 -2.79 20.70
N PHE A 108 -35.61 -3.27 21.40
CA PHE A 108 -35.64 -3.32 22.86
C PHE A 108 -36.26 -4.63 23.35
N ARG A 109 -35.87 -5.06 24.55
CA ARG A 109 -36.47 -6.21 25.24
C ARG A 109 -37.49 -5.72 26.28
N SER A 110 -38.49 -6.54 26.62
CA SER A 110 -39.49 -6.18 27.65
C SER A 110 -38.84 -5.81 28.99
N GLN A 111 -37.78 -6.50 29.38
CA GLN A 111 -36.99 -6.19 30.58
C GLN A 111 -36.35 -4.79 30.53
N GLN A 112 -35.92 -4.33 29.36
CA GLN A 112 -35.39 -2.98 29.18
C GLN A 112 -36.50 -1.93 29.31
N ALA A 113 -37.70 -2.20 28.78
CA ALA A 113 -38.82 -1.27 28.91
C ALA A 113 -39.37 -1.17 30.34
N ASN A 114 -39.24 -2.23 31.14
CA ASN A 114 -39.70 -2.26 32.54
C ASN A 114 -38.73 -1.56 33.51
N GLN A 115 -37.52 -1.24 33.06
CA GLN A 115 -36.52 -0.50 33.82
C GLN A 115 -36.77 1.02 33.84
N PHE A 116 -37.54 1.55 32.89
CA PHE A 116 -37.81 2.98 32.75
C PHE A 116 -39.14 3.37 33.41
N LEU A 117 -39.30 3.13 34.71
CA LEU A 117 -40.49 3.59 35.41
C LEU A 117 -40.46 5.12 35.59
N PRO A 118 -41.59 5.85 35.48
CA PRO A 118 -41.63 7.26 35.81
C PRO A 118 -41.04 7.52 37.21
N GLY A 119 -40.20 8.55 37.33
CA GLY A 119 -39.43 8.85 38.54
C GLY A 119 -38.04 8.19 38.61
N THR A 120 -37.72 7.26 37.70
CA THR A 120 -36.39 6.63 37.66
C THR A 120 -35.33 7.62 37.18
N ARG A 121 -34.22 7.73 37.90
CA ARG A 121 -33.05 8.52 37.49
C ARG A 121 -32.18 7.71 36.52
N VAL A 122 -31.85 8.32 35.39
CA VAL A 122 -31.09 7.67 34.32
C VAL A 122 -29.97 8.59 33.86
N ARG A 123 -28.76 8.04 33.77
CA ARG A 123 -27.63 8.67 33.10
C ARG A 123 -27.53 8.14 31.68
N VAL A 124 -27.47 9.05 30.71
CA VAL A 124 -27.54 8.73 29.27
C VAL A 124 -26.36 9.37 28.57
N PHE A 125 -25.74 8.63 27.67
CA PHE A 125 -24.71 9.13 26.76
C PHE A 125 -25.10 8.82 25.32
N GLY A 126 -25.04 9.83 24.46
CA GLY A 126 -25.30 9.68 23.05
C GLY A 126 -25.25 11.01 22.30
N THR A 127 -25.51 10.94 21.00
CA THR A 127 -25.55 12.11 20.13
C THR A 127 -27.01 12.56 19.96
N PRO A 128 -27.39 13.75 20.45
CA PRO A 128 -28.73 14.28 20.29
C PRO A 128 -28.96 14.70 18.84
N ARG A 129 -30.17 14.48 18.35
CA ARG A 129 -30.63 14.86 17.00
C ARG A 129 -32.02 15.50 17.09
N PRO A 130 -32.41 16.35 16.13
CA PRO A 130 -33.77 16.91 16.11
C PRO A 130 -34.81 15.81 15.91
N GLY A 131 -35.79 15.73 16.80
CA GLY A 131 -36.94 14.82 16.73
C GLY A 131 -38.27 15.58 16.82
N GLN A 132 -39.38 14.84 16.77
CA GLN A 132 -40.73 15.43 16.78
C GLN A 132 -41.10 16.13 18.11
N LEU A 133 -40.53 15.69 19.24
CA LEU A 133 -40.83 16.17 20.59
C LEU A 133 -39.65 16.94 21.21
N GLY A 134 -38.78 17.50 20.36
CA GLY A 134 -37.51 18.11 20.79
C GLY A 134 -36.31 17.24 20.44
N LEU A 135 -35.23 17.35 21.21
CA LEU A 135 -34.03 16.55 20.97
C LEU A 135 -34.28 15.09 21.34
N GLU A 136 -33.81 14.19 20.47
CA GLU A 136 -33.84 12.76 20.71
C GLU A 136 -32.46 12.12 20.57
N MET A 137 -32.20 11.10 21.36
CA MET A 137 -31.05 10.21 21.19
C MET A 137 -31.56 8.84 20.78
N VAL A 138 -31.06 8.33 19.63
CA VAL A 138 -31.43 7.02 19.11
C VAL A 138 -30.43 5.98 19.61
N HIS A 139 -30.91 4.93 20.27
CA HIS A 139 -30.08 3.88 20.88
C HIS A 139 -28.90 4.40 21.74
N PRO A 140 -29.13 5.34 22.69
CA PRO A 140 -28.05 5.82 23.54
C PRO A 140 -27.60 4.75 24.53
N SER A 141 -26.35 4.88 24.99
CA SER A 141 -25.86 4.15 26.16
C SER A 141 -26.53 4.73 27.40
N TYR A 142 -27.01 3.89 28.32
CA TYR A 142 -27.65 4.36 29.54
C TYR A 142 -27.29 3.51 30.75
N ARG A 143 -27.41 4.11 31.93
CA ARG A 143 -27.32 3.46 33.24
C ARG A 143 -28.43 4.00 34.14
N ILE A 144 -29.13 3.12 34.84
CA ILE A 144 -30.08 3.51 35.89
C ILE A 144 -29.26 3.82 37.14
N LEU A 145 -29.53 4.96 37.76
CA LEU A 145 -28.84 5.38 38.96
C LEU A 145 -29.64 4.97 40.19
N GLY A 146 -29.02 4.24 41.11
CA GLY A 146 -29.50 4.09 42.48
C GLY A 146 -29.08 5.27 43.37
N ASP A 147 -29.43 5.23 44.65
CA ASP A 147 -29.11 6.30 45.62
C ASP A 147 -27.60 6.48 45.86
N GLU A 148 -26.77 5.46 45.60
CA GLU A 148 -25.32 5.48 45.84
C GLU A 148 -24.46 5.67 44.56
N ASP A 149 -25.05 5.67 43.36
CA ASP A 149 -24.32 5.53 42.07
C ASP A 149 -23.94 6.85 41.36
N ALA A 150 -23.79 7.95 42.11
CA ALA A 150 -23.71 9.29 41.51
C ALA A 150 -22.35 9.69 40.92
N THR A 151 -21.26 8.97 41.20
CA THR A 151 -19.91 9.44 40.82
C THR A 151 -19.70 9.45 39.30
N LEU A 152 -19.13 10.55 38.79
CA LEU A 152 -18.70 10.65 37.40
C LEU A 152 -17.33 10.00 37.24
N SER A 153 -17.03 9.56 36.02
CA SER A 153 -15.69 9.04 35.71
C SER A 153 -14.67 10.16 35.79
N ASP A 154 -13.50 9.88 36.35
CA ASP A 154 -12.33 10.78 36.38
C ASP A 154 -11.52 10.73 35.08
N ARG A 155 -11.98 9.94 34.10
CA ARG A 155 -11.25 9.57 32.88
C ARG A 155 -12.18 9.47 31.69
N LEU A 156 -11.63 9.72 30.51
CA LEU A 156 -12.36 9.52 29.27
C LEU A 156 -12.49 8.01 28.98
N ASP A 157 -13.58 7.66 28.32
CA ASP A 157 -13.95 6.29 28.03
C ASP A 157 -13.36 5.83 26.68
N PRO A 158 -12.39 4.90 26.64
CA PRO A 158 -11.82 4.38 25.38
C PRO A 158 -12.81 3.50 24.60
N VAL A 159 -12.95 3.75 23.30
CA VAL A 159 -13.79 2.95 22.39
C VAL A 159 -12.91 2.02 21.57
N TYR A 160 -13.00 0.71 21.82
CA TYR A 160 -12.17 -0.29 21.14
C TYR A 160 -12.75 -0.77 19.80
N PRO A 161 -11.90 -1.32 18.90
CA PRO A 161 -12.39 -2.06 17.77
C PRO A 161 -13.30 -3.22 18.18
N GLN A 162 -14.42 -3.38 17.45
CA GLN A 162 -15.38 -4.44 17.72
C GLN A 162 -14.79 -5.80 17.33
N LEU A 163 -14.95 -6.77 18.23
CA LEU A 163 -14.58 -8.16 18.02
C LEU A 163 -15.85 -8.98 17.99
N GLU A 164 -16.03 -9.74 16.91
CA GLU A 164 -17.22 -10.57 16.75
C GLU A 164 -17.29 -11.61 17.86
N GLY A 165 -18.47 -11.79 18.44
CA GLY A 165 -18.66 -12.72 19.55
C GLY A 165 -18.05 -12.28 20.89
N VAL A 166 -17.47 -11.08 20.99
CA VAL A 166 -16.96 -10.46 22.22
C VAL A 166 -17.65 -9.11 22.44
N THR A 167 -18.27 -8.92 23.60
CA THR A 167 -18.96 -7.64 23.88
C THR A 167 -17.94 -6.52 24.18
N PRO A 168 -18.23 -5.25 23.83
CA PRO A 168 -17.34 -4.13 24.15
C PRO A 168 -16.99 -4.01 25.64
N ALA A 169 -17.95 -4.31 26.51
CA ALA A 169 -17.76 -4.32 27.96
C ALA A 169 -16.81 -5.43 28.41
N ALA A 170 -16.94 -6.65 27.86
CA ALA A 170 -16.04 -7.75 28.16
C ALA A 170 -14.61 -7.42 27.67
N LEU A 171 -14.47 -6.88 26.46
CA LEU A 171 -13.17 -6.48 25.91
C LEU A 171 -12.48 -5.42 26.78
N ARG A 172 -13.19 -4.35 27.16
CA ARG A 172 -12.65 -3.32 28.05
C ARG A 172 -12.21 -3.91 29.40
N ARG A 173 -12.98 -4.84 29.97
CA ARG A 173 -12.60 -5.53 31.21
C ARG A 173 -11.31 -6.33 31.04
N LEU A 174 -11.20 -7.12 29.96
CA LEU A 174 -10.00 -7.93 29.68
C LEU A 174 -8.75 -7.06 29.49
N ILE A 175 -8.86 -5.99 28.71
CA ILE A 175 -7.77 -5.01 28.54
C ILE A 175 -7.42 -4.37 29.88
N GLY A 176 -8.42 -4.01 30.69
CA GLY A 176 -8.22 -3.48 32.03
C GLY A 176 -7.42 -4.42 32.94
N GLU A 177 -7.70 -5.72 32.91
CA GLU A 177 -6.94 -6.75 33.65
C GLU A 177 -5.54 -6.97 33.07
N ALA A 178 -5.39 -6.94 31.74
CA ALA A 178 -4.08 -7.05 31.09
C ALA A 178 -3.16 -5.88 31.48
N LEU A 179 -3.70 -4.64 31.52
CA LEU A 179 -2.94 -3.45 31.88
C LEU A 179 -2.47 -3.44 33.35
N LYS A 180 -3.16 -4.15 34.26
CA LYS A 180 -2.68 -4.31 35.65
C LYS A 180 -1.40 -5.14 35.73
N ARG A 181 -1.11 -5.93 34.70
CA ARG A 181 0.08 -6.78 34.58
C ARG A 181 1.16 -6.15 33.70
N LEU A 182 1.04 -4.86 33.38
CA LEU A 182 2.11 -4.12 32.70
C LEU A 182 3.36 -4.11 33.60
N PRO A 183 4.53 -4.50 33.06
CA PRO A 183 5.80 -4.35 33.76
C PRO A 183 6.13 -2.88 34.07
N ASP A 184 7.16 -2.68 34.88
CA ASP A 184 7.69 -1.34 35.17
C ASP A 184 8.46 -0.75 33.99
N ASP A 185 8.64 0.58 33.99
CA ASP A 185 9.25 1.32 32.88
C ASP A 185 10.61 0.78 32.46
N ALA A 186 11.44 0.39 33.43
CA ALA A 186 12.79 -0.10 33.18
C ALA A 186 12.82 -1.42 32.38
N GLU A 187 11.77 -2.24 32.47
CA GLU A 187 11.66 -3.51 31.73
C GLU A 187 11.04 -3.31 30.34
N LEU A 188 10.20 -2.29 30.18
CA LEU A 188 9.52 -1.99 28.91
C LEU A 188 10.32 -1.07 28.00
N GLU A 189 11.19 -0.22 28.54
CA GLU A 189 11.83 0.82 27.76
C GLU A 189 13.00 0.29 26.91
N LEU A 190 12.82 0.39 25.58
CA LEU A 190 13.83 0.02 24.59
C LEU A 190 14.56 1.25 24.03
N LEU A 191 13.97 2.44 24.12
CA LEU A 191 14.56 3.66 23.59
C LEU A 191 15.61 4.23 24.55
N PRO A 192 16.75 4.72 24.02
CA PRO A 192 17.72 5.45 24.84
C PRO A 192 17.09 6.68 25.51
N ALA A 193 17.39 6.88 26.79
CA ALA A 193 16.82 7.97 27.59
C ALA A 193 17.14 9.37 27.03
N GLU A 194 18.26 9.52 26.32
CA GLU A 194 18.62 10.76 25.62
C GLU A 194 17.67 11.05 24.46
N LEU A 195 17.28 10.02 23.70
CA LEU A 195 16.39 10.15 22.54
C LEU A 195 14.97 10.49 22.98
N ALA A 196 14.45 9.78 23.98
CA ALA A 196 13.12 10.04 24.53
C ALA A 196 13.00 11.48 25.07
N ARG A 197 14.03 11.97 25.79
CA ARG A 197 14.07 13.34 26.30
C ARG A 197 14.16 14.40 25.18
N ALA A 198 15.02 14.18 24.19
CA ALA A 198 15.19 15.13 23.08
C ALA A 198 13.92 15.30 22.24
N LEU A 199 13.11 14.25 22.14
CA LEU A 199 11.85 14.25 21.38
C LEU A 199 10.61 14.49 22.24
N HIS A 200 10.79 14.75 23.55
CA HIS A 200 9.71 14.94 24.52
C HIS A 200 8.66 13.81 24.50
N LEU A 201 9.13 12.56 24.40
CA LEU A 201 8.25 11.40 24.35
C LEU A 201 8.08 10.80 25.75
N PRO A 202 6.86 10.37 26.13
CA PRO A 202 6.64 9.62 27.36
C PRO A 202 7.29 8.23 27.29
N GLY A 203 7.46 7.57 28.44
CA GLY A 203 7.85 6.16 28.47
C GLY A 203 6.78 5.26 27.85
N LEU A 204 7.16 4.06 27.41
CA LEU A 204 6.22 3.11 26.76
C LEU A 204 5.01 2.79 27.66
N ARG A 205 5.25 2.54 28.94
CA ARG A 205 4.21 2.22 29.92
C ARG A 205 3.21 3.37 30.07
N ASP A 206 3.71 4.59 30.26
CA ASP A 206 2.89 5.79 30.39
C ASP A 206 2.10 6.08 29.11
N ALA A 207 2.70 5.85 27.95
CA ALA A 207 2.01 5.96 26.67
C ALA A 207 0.83 4.99 26.59
N LEU A 208 1.04 3.70 26.89
CA LEU A 208 -0.03 2.70 26.89
C LEU A 208 -1.11 3.03 27.92
N LEU A 209 -0.74 3.39 29.15
CA LEU A 209 -1.71 3.77 30.18
C LEU A 209 -2.51 5.02 29.78
N THR A 210 -1.87 6.03 29.19
CA THR A 210 -2.54 7.24 28.72
C THR A 210 -3.51 6.94 27.59
N LEU A 211 -3.15 6.06 26.65
CA LEU A 211 -4.05 5.71 25.55
C LEU A 211 -5.22 4.85 26.00
N HIS A 212 -5.04 3.95 26.96
CA HIS A 212 -6.13 3.10 27.45
C HIS A 212 -6.94 3.73 28.60
N ARG A 213 -6.38 4.70 29.32
CA ARG A 213 -7.00 5.34 30.49
C ARG A 213 -6.67 6.84 30.53
N PRO A 214 -7.00 7.59 29.46
CA PRO A 214 -6.69 9.01 29.38
C PRO A 214 -7.38 9.78 30.52
N PRO A 215 -6.69 10.74 31.16
CA PRO A 215 -7.29 11.58 32.17
C PRO A 215 -8.39 12.47 31.57
N ALA A 216 -9.29 12.98 32.42
CA ALA A 216 -10.41 13.82 32.00
C ALA A 216 -10.01 15.13 31.31
N ASP A 217 -8.80 15.63 31.54
CA ASP A 217 -8.23 16.83 30.93
C ASP A 217 -7.34 16.53 29.72
N ALA A 218 -7.28 15.27 29.26
CA ALA A 218 -6.53 14.90 28.08
C ALA A 218 -7.05 15.63 26.84
N ASP A 219 -6.12 16.03 25.96
CA ASP A 219 -6.43 16.66 24.70
C ASP A 219 -7.09 15.64 23.74
N LEU A 220 -8.42 15.67 23.71
CA LEU A 220 -9.25 14.81 22.87
C LEU A 220 -8.98 15.03 21.37
N ASP A 221 -8.74 16.27 20.95
CA ASP A 221 -8.48 16.60 19.55
C ASP A 221 -7.13 16.02 19.13
N ALA A 222 -6.11 16.11 19.99
CA ALA A 222 -4.82 15.47 19.75
C ALA A 222 -4.92 13.93 19.69
N LEU A 223 -5.71 13.32 20.58
CA LEU A 223 -5.94 11.87 20.58
C LEU A 223 -6.70 11.39 19.34
N GLN A 224 -7.73 12.14 18.91
CA GLN A 224 -8.52 11.82 17.71
C GLN A 224 -7.72 12.04 16.42
N SER A 225 -6.88 13.07 16.37
CA SER A 225 -6.04 13.38 15.20
C SER A 225 -4.74 12.57 15.12
N GLY A 226 -4.42 11.77 16.14
CA GLY A 226 -3.20 10.94 16.15
C GLY A 226 -1.93 11.68 16.57
N HIS A 227 -2.05 12.93 17.04
CA HIS A 227 -0.91 13.80 17.35
C HIS A 227 -0.48 13.76 18.83
N HIS A 228 -1.24 13.08 19.69
CA HIS A 228 -0.93 13.00 21.10
C HIS A 228 0.47 12.37 21.33
N PRO A 229 1.31 12.89 22.26
CA PRO A 229 2.66 12.38 22.50
C PRO A 229 2.73 10.87 22.74
N ALA A 230 1.73 10.29 23.41
CA ALA A 230 1.61 8.84 23.59
C ALA A 230 1.47 8.07 22.27
N GLN A 231 0.67 8.56 21.30
CA GLN A 231 0.52 7.93 19.99
C GLN A 231 1.80 8.09 19.17
N ARG A 232 2.41 9.29 19.21
CA ARG A 232 3.68 9.57 18.53
C ARG A 232 4.81 8.68 19.07
N ARG A 233 4.85 8.41 20.37
CA ARG A 233 5.81 7.49 21.01
C ARG A 233 5.70 6.08 20.45
N LEU A 234 4.48 5.54 20.30
CA LEU A 234 4.26 4.21 19.72
C LEU A 234 4.62 4.16 18.23
N ALA A 235 4.12 5.13 17.45
CA ALA A 235 4.39 5.20 16.01
C ALA A 235 5.89 5.36 15.71
N LEU A 236 6.60 6.17 16.50
CA LEU A 236 8.04 6.34 16.33
C LEU A 236 8.80 5.06 16.64
N GLU A 237 8.47 4.36 17.73
CA GLU A 237 9.15 3.11 18.07
C GLU A 237 8.90 2.02 17.01
N GLU A 238 7.66 1.89 16.53
CA GLU A 238 7.32 0.96 15.45
C GLU A 238 8.15 1.26 14.17
N MET A 239 8.17 2.53 13.75
CA MET A 239 8.92 2.95 12.57
C MET A 239 10.43 2.80 12.76
N LEU A 240 10.95 3.09 13.96
CA LEU A 240 12.36 2.90 14.29
C LEU A 240 12.74 1.42 14.26
N ALA A 241 11.94 0.55 14.88
CA ALA A 241 12.16 -0.89 14.88
C ALA A 241 12.17 -1.44 13.44
N HIS A 242 11.22 -1.00 12.61
CA HIS A 242 11.18 -1.34 11.19
C HIS A 242 12.46 -0.89 10.46
N HIS A 243 12.85 0.38 10.62
CA HIS A 243 14.03 0.93 9.96
C HIS A 243 15.33 0.27 10.42
N LEU A 244 15.46 -0.04 11.72
CA LEU A 244 16.61 -0.75 12.27
C LEU A 244 16.72 -2.18 11.72
N SER A 245 15.59 -2.88 11.54
CA SER A 245 15.57 -4.21 10.91
C SER A 245 16.11 -4.16 9.47
N LEU A 246 15.61 -3.22 8.66
CA LEU A 246 16.09 -3.02 7.28
C LEU A 246 17.55 -2.56 7.23
N ARG A 247 17.98 -1.68 8.15
CA ARG A 247 19.38 -1.24 8.23
C ARG A 247 20.32 -2.39 8.61
N ARG A 248 19.91 -3.28 9.53
CA ARG A 248 20.67 -4.50 9.87
C ARG A 248 20.80 -5.41 8.66
N GLN A 249 19.74 -5.60 7.88
CA GLN A 249 19.78 -6.36 6.64
C GLN A 249 20.73 -5.71 5.63
N ARG A 250 20.69 -4.38 5.45
CA ARG A 250 21.61 -3.65 4.57
C ARG A 250 23.07 -3.79 4.99
N ILE A 251 23.39 -3.66 6.28
CA ILE A 251 24.74 -3.88 6.80
C ILE A 251 25.20 -5.32 6.53
N ALA A 252 24.32 -6.31 6.72
CA ALA A 252 24.63 -7.71 6.39
C ALA A 252 24.85 -7.92 4.89
N MET A 253 24.13 -7.19 4.02
CA MET A 253 24.33 -7.23 2.58
C MET A 253 25.67 -6.58 2.17
N GLN A 254 26.03 -5.44 2.76
CA GLN A 254 27.30 -4.74 2.50
C GLN A 254 28.55 -5.54 2.92
N LYS A 255 28.40 -6.55 3.77
CA LYS A 255 29.48 -7.53 4.06
C LYS A 255 29.84 -8.39 2.85
N HIS A 256 28.94 -8.52 1.87
CA HIS A 256 29.28 -9.13 0.59
C HIS A 256 30.08 -8.12 -0.24
N GLY A 257 31.09 -8.60 -0.98
CA GLY A 257 31.81 -7.76 -1.94
C GLY A 257 31.04 -7.66 -3.26
N ALA A 258 31.26 -6.59 -4.01
CA ALA A 258 30.93 -6.49 -5.43
C ALA A 258 32.18 -6.10 -6.23
N ILE A 259 32.12 -6.26 -7.55
CA ILE A 259 33.21 -5.86 -8.44
C ILE A 259 33.01 -4.38 -8.77
N PRO A 260 33.91 -3.47 -8.34
CA PRO A 260 33.83 -2.07 -8.74
C PRO A 260 33.85 -1.95 -10.26
N LEU A 261 32.81 -1.36 -10.83
CA LEU A 261 32.77 -1.00 -12.24
C LEU A 261 33.42 0.38 -12.35
N GLY A 262 34.58 0.47 -13.01
CA GLY A 262 35.37 1.69 -13.05
C GLY A 262 34.61 2.91 -13.59
N LYS A 263 35.21 4.10 -13.46
CA LYS A 263 34.56 5.37 -13.85
C LYS A 263 34.54 5.63 -15.36
N SER A 264 35.06 4.73 -16.19
CA SER A 264 35.11 4.91 -17.64
C SER A 264 33.70 4.88 -18.22
N SER A 265 33.35 5.90 -19.01
CA SER A 265 32.02 6.11 -19.59
C SER A 265 32.02 6.14 -21.11
N ARG A 266 33.03 5.57 -21.78
CA ARG A 266 33.22 5.72 -23.22
C ARG A 266 32.06 5.10 -24.02
N LEU A 267 31.59 3.91 -23.65
CA LEU A 267 30.44 3.29 -24.31
C LEU A 267 29.16 4.07 -24.01
N ALA A 268 29.00 4.56 -22.77
CA ALA A 268 27.86 5.38 -22.38
C ALA A 268 27.80 6.69 -23.18
N GLU A 269 28.94 7.36 -23.40
CA GLU A 269 29.07 8.56 -24.23
C GLU A 269 28.75 8.29 -25.71
N ARG A 270 29.22 7.16 -26.25
CA ARG A 270 28.87 6.74 -27.62
C ARG A 270 27.36 6.52 -27.77
N LEU A 271 26.72 5.87 -26.80
CA LEU A 271 25.27 5.69 -26.81
C LEU A 271 24.56 7.04 -26.76
N ARG A 272 24.97 7.94 -25.85
CA ARG A 272 24.40 9.29 -25.74
C ARG A 272 24.43 10.04 -27.07
N ALA A 273 25.53 9.96 -27.80
CA ALA A 273 25.67 10.60 -29.11
C ALA A 273 24.81 9.94 -30.21
N ALA A 274 24.49 8.65 -30.07
CA ALA A 274 23.70 7.89 -31.05
C ALA A 274 22.17 7.94 -30.79
N LEU A 275 21.75 8.34 -29.60
CA LEU A 275 20.32 8.38 -29.24
C LEU A 275 19.56 9.42 -30.09
N PRO A 276 18.33 9.11 -30.53
CA PRO A 276 17.51 10.04 -31.32
C PRO A 276 16.86 11.15 -30.46
N PHE A 277 17.22 11.26 -29.18
CA PHE A 277 16.70 12.23 -28.23
C PHE A 277 17.80 12.61 -27.22
N ALA A 278 17.69 13.82 -26.66
CA ALA A 278 18.54 14.25 -25.56
C ALA A 278 18.02 13.71 -24.22
N LEU A 279 18.95 13.39 -23.32
CA LEU A 279 18.63 13.03 -21.93
C LEU A 279 18.11 14.26 -21.18
N THR A 280 17.19 14.06 -20.25
CA THR A 280 16.75 15.11 -19.32
C THR A 280 17.76 15.29 -18.19
N ALA A 281 17.71 16.43 -17.48
CA ALA A 281 18.62 16.68 -16.36
C ALA A 281 18.40 15.65 -15.22
N ALA A 282 17.15 15.24 -15.00
CA ALA A 282 16.84 14.15 -14.06
C ALA A 282 17.44 12.81 -14.48
N GLN A 283 17.43 12.46 -15.77
CA GLN A 283 18.04 11.22 -16.27
C GLN A 283 19.57 11.24 -16.12
N GLU A 284 20.20 12.38 -16.41
CA GLU A 284 21.65 12.59 -16.23
C GLU A 284 22.05 12.44 -14.76
N ARG A 285 21.36 13.16 -13.86
CA ARG A 285 21.59 13.08 -12.41
C ARG A 285 21.46 11.65 -11.89
N VAL A 286 20.39 10.95 -12.26
CA VAL A 286 20.17 9.56 -11.82
C VAL A 286 21.23 8.62 -12.39
N PHE A 287 21.69 8.82 -13.62
CA PHE A 287 22.79 8.04 -14.17
C PHE A 287 24.11 8.29 -13.41
N ASP A 288 24.42 9.53 -13.07
CA ASP A 288 25.61 9.87 -12.27
C ASP A 288 25.56 9.21 -10.89
N GLU A 289 24.41 9.25 -10.21
CA GLU A 289 24.20 8.54 -8.93
C GLU A 289 24.43 7.02 -9.06
N VAL A 290 23.94 6.40 -10.14
CA VAL A 290 24.15 4.97 -10.42
C VAL A 290 25.62 4.69 -10.70
N ARG A 291 26.29 5.51 -11.53
CA ARG A 291 27.71 5.35 -11.87
C ARG A 291 28.58 5.42 -10.62
N ASP A 292 28.30 6.38 -9.74
CA ASP A 292 29.08 6.57 -8.51
C ASP A 292 28.93 5.35 -7.58
N ASP A 293 27.72 4.81 -7.42
CA ASP A 293 27.48 3.59 -6.63
C ASP A 293 28.17 2.36 -7.22
N LEU A 294 28.12 2.18 -8.55
CA LEU A 294 28.75 1.05 -9.24
C LEU A 294 30.28 1.05 -9.10
N ALA A 295 30.89 2.20 -8.82
CA ALA A 295 32.34 2.32 -8.60
C ALA A 295 32.80 1.84 -7.20
N HIS A 296 31.88 1.48 -6.30
CA HIS A 296 32.21 1.03 -4.94
C HIS A 296 32.40 -0.49 -4.85
N PRO A 297 33.21 -0.99 -3.90
CA PRO A 297 33.45 -2.43 -3.69
C PRO A 297 32.30 -3.15 -2.96
N HIS A 298 31.20 -2.47 -2.68
CA HIS A 298 30.01 -3.02 -2.05
C HIS A 298 28.86 -3.11 -3.07
N PRO A 299 27.98 -4.12 -2.97
CA PRO A 299 26.86 -4.26 -3.89
C PRO A 299 25.95 -3.03 -3.86
N MET A 300 25.76 -2.42 -5.03
CA MET A 300 24.76 -1.38 -5.21
C MET A 300 23.37 -2.02 -5.11
N LEU A 301 22.47 -1.38 -4.38
CA LEU A 301 21.06 -1.76 -4.26
C LEU A 301 20.22 -0.49 -4.43
N ARG A 302 19.94 -0.14 -5.70
CA ARG A 302 19.32 1.14 -6.03
C ARG A 302 17.97 0.96 -6.72
N LEU A 303 16.96 1.69 -6.27
CA LEU A 303 15.65 1.79 -6.87
C LEU A 303 15.53 3.10 -7.66
N VAL A 304 15.43 3.00 -8.98
CA VAL A 304 15.11 4.10 -9.89
C VAL A 304 13.60 4.16 -10.10
N GLN A 305 13.00 5.23 -9.61
CA GLN A 305 11.58 5.53 -9.78
C GLN A 305 11.40 6.59 -10.84
N GLY A 306 10.31 6.50 -11.59
CA GLY A 306 9.89 7.57 -12.48
C GLY A 306 8.64 7.15 -13.24
N ASP A 307 7.86 8.11 -13.69
CA ASP A 307 6.60 7.83 -14.39
C ASP A 307 6.79 6.94 -15.64
N VAL A 308 5.71 6.30 -16.09
CA VAL A 308 5.72 5.60 -17.39
C VAL A 308 6.17 6.59 -18.48
N GLY A 309 7.19 6.19 -19.23
CA GLY A 309 7.80 7.03 -20.27
C GLY A 309 8.78 8.09 -19.78
N SER A 310 9.18 8.11 -18.50
CA SER A 310 10.24 9.00 -17.99
C SER A 310 11.65 8.61 -18.46
N GLY A 311 11.79 7.53 -19.21
CA GLY A 311 13.07 7.08 -19.77
C GLY A 311 13.89 6.16 -18.85
N LYS A 312 13.30 5.48 -17.86
CA LYS A 312 14.03 4.50 -17.00
C LYS A 312 14.91 3.51 -17.78
N THR A 313 14.42 3.01 -18.92
CA THR A 313 15.17 2.09 -19.79
C THR A 313 16.48 2.68 -20.30
N VAL A 314 16.57 4.00 -20.55
CA VAL A 314 17.82 4.62 -21.02
C VAL A 314 18.88 4.65 -19.91
N VAL A 315 18.46 4.93 -18.67
CA VAL A 315 19.35 4.88 -17.50
C VAL A 315 19.85 3.45 -17.28
N ALA A 316 18.97 2.45 -17.39
CA ALA A 316 19.36 1.04 -17.33
C ALA A 316 20.36 0.65 -18.43
N ALA A 317 20.15 1.10 -19.67
CA ALA A 317 21.06 0.85 -20.78
C ALA A 317 22.46 1.46 -20.51
N LEU A 318 22.51 2.71 -20.06
CA LEU A 318 23.77 3.38 -19.70
C LEU A 318 24.49 2.68 -18.55
N ALA A 319 23.76 2.21 -17.52
CA ALA A 319 24.33 1.43 -16.42
C ALA A 319 24.88 0.07 -16.89
N ALA A 320 24.16 -0.63 -17.77
CA ALA A 320 24.63 -1.87 -18.38
C ALA A 320 25.93 -1.65 -19.18
N LEU A 321 26.05 -0.53 -19.90
CA LEU A 321 27.27 -0.19 -20.63
C LEU A 321 28.50 -0.06 -19.73
N LEU A 322 28.35 0.44 -18.49
CA LEU A 322 29.47 0.49 -17.53
C LEU A 322 29.97 -0.91 -17.14
N ALA A 323 29.06 -1.89 -17.00
CA ALA A 323 29.43 -3.28 -16.75
C ALA A 323 30.14 -3.91 -17.97
N ILE A 324 29.60 -3.65 -19.17
CA ILE A 324 30.13 -4.17 -20.44
C ILE A 324 31.50 -3.58 -20.75
N GLU A 325 31.70 -2.29 -20.50
CA GLU A 325 32.99 -1.60 -20.64
C GLU A 325 34.06 -2.17 -19.69
N ALA A 326 33.64 -2.64 -18.52
CA ALA A 326 34.50 -3.36 -17.57
C ALA A 326 34.75 -4.84 -17.97
N GLY A 327 34.29 -5.28 -19.14
CA GLY A 327 34.46 -6.65 -19.64
C GLY A 327 33.55 -7.68 -18.94
N ARG A 328 32.42 -7.24 -18.37
CA ARG A 328 31.49 -8.07 -17.61
C ARG A 328 30.10 -8.08 -18.26
N GLN A 329 29.28 -9.04 -17.87
CA GLN A 329 27.90 -9.16 -18.36
C GLN A 329 26.92 -8.36 -17.50
N ALA A 330 25.85 -7.89 -18.14
CA ALA A 330 24.67 -7.36 -17.48
C ALA A 330 23.42 -8.17 -17.86
N ALA A 331 22.42 -8.19 -16.98
CA ALA A 331 21.13 -8.81 -17.24
C ALA A 331 19.98 -7.85 -16.96
N LEU A 332 18.96 -7.81 -17.82
CA LEU A 332 17.70 -7.11 -17.59
C LEU A 332 16.55 -8.11 -17.50
N MET A 333 15.83 -8.08 -16.39
CA MET A 333 14.67 -8.90 -16.15
C MET A 333 13.38 -8.07 -16.14
N ALA A 334 12.37 -8.54 -16.85
CA ALA A 334 11.02 -7.95 -16.84
C ALA A 334 9.95 -8.99 -16.45
N PRO A 335 8.81 -8.58 -15.85
CA PRO A 335 7.82 -9.47 -15.24
C PRO A 335 7.03 -10.30 -16.25
N THR A 336 6.94 -9.83 -17.49
CA THR A 336 6.16 -10.48 -18.54
C THR A 336 7.02 -10.60 -19.79
N GLU A 337 6.74 -11.62 -20.60
CA GLU A 337 7.46 -11.82 -21.87
C GLU A 337 7.29 -10.62 -22.79
N LEU A 338 6.09 -10.01 -22.82
CA LEU A 338 5.81 -8.83 -23.64
C LEU A 338 6.68 -7.62 -23.24
N LEU A 339 6.84 -7.38 -21.94
CA LEU A 339 7.67 -6.27 -21.46
C LEU A 339 9.16 -6.54 -21.73
N ALA A 340 9.60 -7.78 -21.50
CA ALA A 340 10.96 -8.17 -21.73
C ALA A 340 11.31 -8.12 -23.24
N GLU A 341 10.40 -8.49 -24.14
CA GLU A 341 10.55 -8.40 -25.60
C GLU A 341 10.66 -6.93 -26.04
N GLN A 342 9.85 -6.04 -25.46
CA GLN A 342 9.94 -4.59 -25.71
C GLN A 342 11.30 -4.02 -25.30
N HIS A 343 11.82 -4.42 -24.13
CA HIS A 343 13.16 -4.02 -23.71
C HIS A 343 14.22 -4.59 -24.64
N TYR A 344 14.11 -5.84 -25.05
CA TYR A 344 15.02 -6.49 -25.97
C TYR A 344 15.11 -5.74 -27.30
N ASP A 345 13.98 -5.46 -27.95
CA ASP A 345 13.95 -4.75 -29.24
C ASP A 345 14.56 -3.34 -29.13
N THR A 346 14.22 -2.62 -28.05
CA THR A 346 14.72 -1.26 -27.80
C THR A 346 16.23 -1.26 -27.57
N LEU A 347 16.71 -2.13 -26.68
CA LEU A 347 18.13 -2.23 -26.33
C LEU A 347 18.95 -2.75 -27.50
N ARG A 348 18.43 -3.72 -28.26
CA ARG A 348 19.07 -4.22 -29.46
C ARG A 348 19.29 -3.10 -30.49
N GLY A 349 18.26 -2.29 -30.74
CA GLY A 349 18.35 -1.15 -31.67
C GLY A 349 19.35 -0.08 -31.24
N TRP A 350 19.63 0.04 -29.93
CA TRP A 350 20.60 0.98 -29.39
C TRP A 350 22.03 0.43 -29.30
N LEU A 351 22.19 -0.85 -28.98
CA LEU A 351 23.45 -1.44 -28.57
C LEU A 351 24.16 -2.24 -29.69
N GLU A 352 23.44 -2.87 -30.61
CA GLU A 352 24.07 -3.55 -31.75
C GLU A 352 24.92 -2.62 -32.64
N PRO A 353 24.53 -1.36 -32.91
CA PRO A 353 25.39 -0.39 -33.62
C PRO A 353 26.70 -0.06 -32.90
N LEU A 354 26.80 -0.38 -31.60
CA LEU A 354 28.00 -0.19 -30.79
C LEU A 354 28.86 -1.46 -30.70
N ASP A 355 28.51 -2.51 -31.46
CA ASP A 355 29.13 -3.84 -31.44
C ASP A 355 28.90 -4.62 -30.13
N ILE A 356 27.72 -4.43 -29.54
CA ILE A 356 27.32 -5.08 -28.28
C ILE A 356 26.20 -6.07 -28.58
N ARG A 357 26.43 -7.34 -28.23
CA ARG A 357 25.49 -8.43 -28.48
C ARG A 357 24.48 -8.54 -27.33
N VAL A 358 23.21 -8.41 -27.68
CA VAL A 358 22.07 -8.57 -26.77
C VAL A 358 21.42 -9.94 -27.00
N ALA A 359 21.32 -10.77 -25.96
CA ALA A 359 20.65 -12.06 -25.99
C ALA A 359 19.23 -11.98 -25.41
N TRP A 360 18.32 -12.80 -25.93
CA TRP A 360 16.94 -12.91 -25.50
C TRP A 360 16.67 -14.27 -24.85
N LEU A 361 16.18 -14.29 -23.60
CA LEU A 361 15.82 -15.52 -22.90
C LEU A 361 14.42 -15.44 -22.26
N ALA A 362 13.45 -16.12 -22.87
CA ALA A 362 12.09 -16.25 -22.38
C ALA A 362 11.61 -17.70 -22.31
N GLY A 363 10.56 -17.96 -21.53
CA GLY A 363 10.02 -19.30 -21.30
C GLY A 363 9.55 -20.01 -22.58
N LYS A 364 9.04 -19.25 -23.56
CA LYS A 364 8.64 -19.76 -24.89
C LYS A 364 9.79 -20.19 -25.81
N VAL A 365 11.05 -19.82 -25.52
CA VAL A 365 12.19 -20.23 -26.35
C VAL A 365 12.55 -21.67 -26.01
N GLY A 366 12.30 -22.61 -26.92
CA GLY A 366 12.52 -24.05 -26.72
C GLY A 366 13.63 -24.64 -27.60
N GLY A 367 14.06 -25.86 -27.27
CA GLY A 367 14.91 -26.69 -28.12
C GLY A 367 16.31 -26.12 -28.40
N LYS A 368 16.79 -26.30 -29.65
CA LYS A 368 18.15 -25.93 -30.08
C LYS A 368 18.45 -24.43 -29.95
N ALA A 369 17.46 -23.56 -30.17
CA ALA A 369 17.62 -22.11 -30.05
C ALA A 369 17.89 -21.68 -28.60
N ARG A 370 17.22 -22.32 -27.63
CA ARG A 370 17.50 -22.09 -26.21
C ARG A 370 18.90 -22.55 -25.86
N ALA A 371 19.31 -23.75 -26.29
CA ALA A 371 20.64 -24.29 -26.02
C ALA A 371 21.76 -23.39 -26.56
N ALA A 372 21.63 -22.90 -27.80
CA ALA A 372 22.59 -21.96 -28.38
C ALA A 372 22.65 -20.63 -27.60
N THR A 373 21.48 -20.11 -27.17
CA THR A 373 21.44 -18.89 -26.36
C THR A 373 22.11 -19.10 -25.01
N LEU A 374 21.87 -20.23 -24.34
CA LEU A 374 22.52 -20.57 -23.07
C LEU A 374 24.03 -20.66 -23.21
N ASP A 375 24.51 -21.28 -24.29
CA ASP A 375 25.95 -21.34 -24.58
C ASP A 375 26.54 -19.94 -24.77
N THR A 376 25.88 -19.06 -25.54
CA THR A 376 26.33 -17.66 -25.71
C THR A 376 26.33 -16.84 -24.41
N ILE A 377 25.48 -17.19 -23.44
CA ILE A 377 25.46 -16.54 -22.13
C ILE A 377 26.60 -17.08 -21.26
N ALA A 378 26.79 -18.41 -21.25
CA ALA A 378 27.79 -19.08 -20.43
C ALA A 378 29.24 -18.81 -20.89
N ASN A 379 29.46 -18.63 -22.19
CA ASN A 379 30.77 -18.32 -22.77
C ASN A 379 31.09 -16.81 -22.84
N GLY A 380 30.17 -15.95 -22.38
CA GLY A 380 30.37 -14.49 -22.32
C GLY A 380 30.17 -13.74 -23.64
N ALA A 381 29.83 -14.42 -24.74
CA ALA A 381 29.61 -13.77 -26.04
C ALA A 381 28.40 -12.82 -26.04
N ALA A 382 27.41 -13.06 -25.19
CA ALA A 382 26.31 -12.13 -24.95
C ALA A 382 26.67 -11.19 -23.79
N GLN A 383 26.91 -9.91 -24.08
CA GLN A 383 27.27 -8.92 -23.05
C GLN A 383 26.06 -8.40 -22.27
N LEU A 384 24.88 -8.35 -22.91
CA LEU A 384 23.61 -8.04 -22.25
C LEU A 384 22.59 -9.15 -22.48
N VAL A 385 21.95 -9.61 -21.41
CA VAL A 385 20.91 -10.64 -21.49
C VAL A 385 19.57 -10.05 -21.05
N VAL A 386 18.56 -10.08 -21.90
CA VAL A 386 17.21 -9.61 -21.59
C VAL A 386 16.27 -10.82 -21.48
N GLY A 387 15.44 -10.85 -20.45
CA GLY A 387 14.55 -11.99 -20.24
C GLY A 387 13.52 -11.80 -19.15
N THR A 388 12.82 -12.90 -18.86
CA THR A 388 11.82 -12.98 -17.79
C THR A 388 12.38 -13.71 -16.57
N HIS A 389 11.51 -14.19 -15.68
CA HIS A 389 11.89 -15.08 -14.58
C HIS A 389 12.67 -16.32 -15.03
N ALA A 390 12.62 -16.67 -16.32
CA ALA A 390 13.47 -17.67 -16.93
C ALA A 390 14.95 -17.45 -16.55
N LEU A 391 15.46 -16.22 -16.52
CA LEU A 391 16.85 -15.89 -16.15
C LEU A 391 17.27 -16.38 -14.76
N MET A 392 16.30 -16.68 -13.88
CA MET A 392 16.53 -17.11 -12.50
C MET A 392 16.45 -18.62 -12.31
N GLN A 393 16.01 -19.38 -13.32
CA GLN A 393 15.87 -20.84 -13.25
C GLN A 393 17.23 -21.52 -13.01
N GLU A 394 17.19 -22.67 -12.34
CA GLU A 394 18.34 -23.56 -12.19
C GLU A 394 18.83 -24.00 -13.59
N GLY A 395 20.15 -23.98 -13.81
CA GLY A 395 20.77 -24.34 -15.10
C GLY A 395 21.15 -23.18 -16.02
N ILE A 396 20.93 -21.92 -15.64
CA ILE A 396 21.48 -20.76 -16.38
C ILE A 396 22.68 -20.21 -15.63
N ALA A 397 23.86 -20.42 -16.21
CA ALA A 397 25.13 -19.89 -15.75
C ALA A 397 25.54 -18.69 -16.61
N PHE A 398 25.87 -17.58 -15.96
CA PHE A 398 26.52 -16.44 -16.60
C PHE A 398 28.04 -16.65 -16.52
N HIS A 399 28.77 -16.18 -17.53
CA HIS A 399 30.23 -16.15 -17.50
C HIS A 399 30.72 -15.25 -16.36
N ASP A 400 30.25 -13.99 -16.34
CA ASP A 400 30.58 -13.07 -15.26
C ASP A 400 29.57 -11.92 -15.15
N LEU A 401 28.52 -12.15 -14.36
CA LEU A 401 27.44 -11.19 -14.15
C LEU A 401 27.84 -10.15 -13.11
N ALA A 402 27.99 -8.89 -13.52
CA ALA A 402 28.31 -7.79 -12.62
C ALA A 402 27.12 -6.87 -12.29
N LEU A 403 26.10 -6.80 -13.16
CA LEU A 403 24.92 -5.97 -12.95
C LEU A 403 23.63 -6.73 -13.30
N ALA A 404 22.70 -6.79 -12.34
CA ALA A 404 21.35 -7.28 -12.53
C ALA A 404 20.35 -6.12 -12.46
N ILE A 405 19.58 -5.95 -13.53
CA ILE A 405 18.55 -4.92 -13.67
C ILE A 405 17.18 -5.59 -13.57
N VAL A 406 16.32 -5.11 -12.68
CA VAL A 406 14.96 -5.64 -12.50
C VAL A 406 13.95 -4.54 -12.78
N ASP A 407 13.09 -4.73 -13.77
CA ASP A 407 11.99 -3.81 -14.07
C ASP A 407 10.69 -4.25 -13.39
N GLU A 408 9.88 -3.29 -12.96
CA GLU A 408 8.61 -3.50 -12.24
C GLU A 408 8.72 -4.46 -11.04
N GLN A 409 9.61 -4.10 -10.09
CA GLN A 409 9.96 -4.92 -8.90
C GLN A 409 8.77 -5.50 -8.14
N HIS A 410 7.66 -4.76 -8.03
CA HIS A 410 6.53 -5.13 -7.19
C HIS A 410 5.87 -6.45 -7.60
N ARG A 411 6.15 -6.95 -8.81
CA ARG A 411 5.66 -8.25 -9.30
C ARG A 411 6.57 -9.43 -8.99
N PHE A 412 7.78 -9.17 -8.50
CA PHE A 412 8.77 -10.19 -8.22
C PHE A 412 8.91 -10.44 -6.71
N GLY A 413 8.86 -11.72 -6.32
CA GLY A 413 9.01 -12.15 -4.93
C GLY A 413 10.42 -11.93 -4.39
N VAL A 414 10.57 -11.88 -3.06
CA VAL A 414 11.87 -11.69 -2.39
C VAL A 414 12.87 -12.78 -2.79
N GLN A 415 12.42 -14.03 -2.92
CA GLN A 415 13.26 -15.19 -3.27
C GLN A 415 13.88 -15.08 -4.67
N GLN A 416 13.16 -14.46 -5.61
CA GLN A 416 13.63 -14.25 -6.98
C GLN A 416 14.83 -13.28 -7.02
N ARG A 417 14.82 -12.24 -6.17
CA ARG A 417 15.95 -11.30 -6.04
C ARG A 417 17.21 -11.97 -5.50
N LEU A 418 17.05 -12.94 -4.60
CA LEU A 418 18.16 -13.72 -4.04
C LEU A 418 18.79 -14.65 -5.08
N ALA A 419 17.99 -15.21 -6.00
CA ALA A 419 18.49 -16.10 -7.04
C ALA A 419 19.45 -15.40 -8.03
N LEU A 420 19.12 -14.19 -8.50
CA LEU A 420 20.01 -13.40 -9.38
C LEU A 420 21.30 -12.97 -8.65
N ARG A 421 21.18 -12.61 -7.37
CA ARG A 421 22.34 -12.30 -6.52
C ARG A 421 23.30 -13.48 -6.43
N ASP A 422 22.76 -14.68 -6.31
CA ASP A 422 23.54 -15.88 -6.08
C ASP A 422 24.14 -16.42 -7.40
N LYS A 423 23.64 -16.00 -8.58
CA LYS A 423 24.21 -16.35 -9.89
C LYS A 423 25.56 -15.70 -10.22
N GLY A 424 25.86 -14.54 -9.64
CA GLY A 424 27.21 -13.95 -9.75
C GLY A 424 28.26 -14.62 -8.85
N ARG A 425 27.87 -15.61 -8.03
CA ARG A 425 28.80 -16.34 -7.15
C ARG A 425 29.54 -17.47 -7.86
N ALA A 426 29.05 -17.95 -8.99
CA ALA A 426 29.50 -19.21 -9.61
C ALA A 426 30.70 -19.07 -10.57
N GLY A 427 31.19 -17.84 -10.85
CA GLY A 427 32.22 -17.59 -11.85
C GLY A 427 33.67 -17.48 -11.36
N VAL A 428 33.92 -17.57 -10.05
CA VAL A 428 35.28 -17.35 -9.48
C VAL A 428 35.60 -18.41 -8.42
N ASP A 429 35.57 -19.69 -8.80
CA ASP A 429 36.26 -20.76 -8.07
C ASP A 429 37.68 -20.91 -8.64
N ASP A 430 38.49 -19.86 -8.52
CA ASP A 430 39.95 -20.05 -8.56
C ASP A 430 40.39 -20.38 -7.13
N ALA A 431 40.63 -21.67 -6.89
CA ALA A 431 41.03 -22.24 -5.61
C ALA A 431 42.40 -21.73 -5.08
N SER A 432 43.05 -20.81 -5.80
CA SER A 432 44.38 -20.28 -5.48
C SER A 432 44.39 -18.91 -4.77
N SER A 433 43.25 -18.23 -4.58
CA SER A 433 43.20 -16.92 -3.92
C SER A 433 42.34 -16.91 -2.64
N PRO A 434 42.92 -16.69 -1.44
CA PRO A 434 42.19 -16.63 -0.15
C PRO A 434 41.20 -15.46 -0.04
N ALA A 435 41.10 -14.61 -1.06
CA ALA A 435 40.32 -13.37 -1.10
C ALA A 435 39.16 -13.40 -2.12
N SER A 436 38.75 -14.57 -2.62
CA SER A 436 37.47 -14.74 -3.35
C SER A 436 36.27 -14.61 -2.39
N HIS A 437 36.18 -13.47 -1.71
CA HIS A 437 35.02 -13.08 -0.93
C HIS A 437 33.79 -13.18 -1.82
N LYS A 438 32.82 -14.00 -1.41
CA LYS A 438 31.49 -14.24 -2.01
C LYS A 438 30.93 -12.99 -2.73
N ARG A 439 31.35 -12.76 -3.97
CA ARG A 439 30.99 -11.57 -4.74
C ARG A 439 29.58 -11.72 -5.26
N VAL A 440 28.84 -10.62 -5.28
CA VAL A 440 27.48 -10.58 -5.79
C VAL A 440 27.36 -9.43 -6.78
N PRO A 441 26.49 -9.54 -7.80
CA PRO A 441 26.29 -8.48 -8.77
C PRO A 441 25.65 -7.27 -8.10
N HIS A 442 25.94 -6.08 -8.63
CA HIS A 442 25.18 -4.88 -8.37
C HIS A 442 23.72 -5.08 -8.80
N GLN A 443 22.76 -4.49 -8.09
CA GLN A 443 21.34 -4.56 -8.43
C GLN A 443 20.78 -3.17 -8.65
N LEU A 444 20.25 -2.97 -9.85
CA LEU A 444 19.47 -1.81 -10.23
C LEU A 444 18.02 -2.23 -10.38
N VAL A 445 17.12 -1.58 -9.67
CA VAL A 445 15.71 -1.90 -9.71
C VAL A 445 14.93 -0.71 -10.21
N MET A 446 13.94 -0.94 -11.05
CA MET A 446 13.13 0.09 -11.66
C MET A 446 11.65 -0.12 -11.35
N THR A 447 10.93 0.98 -11.18
CA THR A 447 9.47 0.96 -11.07
C THR A 447 8.85 2.16 -11.76
N ALA A 448 7.73 1.95 -12.45
CA ALA A 448 6.99 3.04 -13.03
C ALA A 448 6.04 3.73 -12.04
N THR A 449 5.75 3.11 -10.90
CA THR A 449 4.87 3.69 -9.88
C THR A 449 5.66 4.65 -9.01
N PRO A 450 5.42 5.97 -9.05
CA PRO A 450 6.03 6.88 -8.09
C PRO A 450 5.54 6.49 -6.70
N ILE A 451 6.46 6.03 -5.86
CA ILE A 451 6.16 5.70 -4.47
C ILE A 451 6.39 7.00 -3.70
N PRO A 452 5.43 7.48 -2.89
CA PRO A 452 5.66 8.65 -2.05
C PRO A 452 6.97 8.48 -1.31
N ARG A 453 7.84 9.50 -1.34
CA ARG A 453 9.21 9.38 -0.81
C ARG A 453 9.25 8.84 0.61
N THR A 454 8.31 9.27 1.45
CA THR A 454 8.15 8.78 2.82
C THR A 454 7.83 7.29 2.89
N LEU A 455 6.93 6.80 2.02
CA LEU A 455 6.62 5.37 1.90
C LEU A 455 7.79 4.58 1.33
N ALA A 456 8.52 5.14 0.36
CA ALA A 456 9.72 4.51 -0.20
C ALA A 456 10.81 4.35 0.88
N MET A 457 11.02 5.39 1.70
CA MET A 457 11.97 5.36 2.82
C MET A 457 11.57 4.40 3.94
N ALA A 458 10.27 4.12 4.11
CA ALA A 458 9.78 3.15 5.09
C ALA A 458 9.84 1.72 4.53
N ALA A 459 9.16 1.45 3.41
CA ALA A 459 8.96 0.12 2.85
C ALA A 459 10.17 -0.45 2.08
N TYR A 460 11.05 0.42 1.58
CA TYR A 460 12.25 0.06 0.82
C TYR A 460 13.50 0.69 1.42
N ALA A 461 13.57 0.83 2.75
CA ALA A 461 14.71 1.43 3.43
C ALA A 461 16.05 0.68 3.21
N ASP A 462 15.98 -0.55 2.69
CA ASP A 462 17.13 -1.34 2.27
C ASP A 462 17.73 -0.89 0.92
N LEU A 463 16.99 -0.11 0.12
CA LEU A 463 17.40 0.39 -1.19
C LEU A 463 17.69 1.89 -1.15
N ASP A 464 18.71 2.33 -1.90
CA ASP A 464 18.89 3.75 -2.22
C ASP A 464 17.90 4.16 -3.30
N VAL A 465 17.23 5.30 -3.15
CA VAL A 465 16.14 5.70 -4.06
C VAL A 465 16.57 6.88 -4.92
N SER A 466 16.53 6.69 -6.23
CA SER A 466 16.67 7.73 -7.24
C SER A 466 15.33 8.01 -7.90
N VAL A 467 15.00 9.28 -8.11
CA VAL A 467 13.75 9.68 -8.78
C VAL A 467 14.06 10.44 -10.06
N ILE A 468 13.47 9.99 -11.17
CA ILE A 468 13.39 10.72 -12.44
C ILE A 468 12.09 11.52 -12.40
N ASP A 469 12.19 12.77 -11.96
CA ASP A 469 11.11 13.73 -11.72
C ASP A 469 10.76 14.58 -12.95
N GLU A 470 11.48 14.41 -14.05
CA GLU A 470 11.24 15.09 -15.32
C GLU A 470 10.65 14.13 -16.37
N LEU A 471 9.72 14.65 -17.15
CA LEU A 471 9.19 13.96 -18.33
C LEU A 471 9.94 14.46 -19.59
N PRO A 472 10.19 13.59 -20.59
CA PRO A 472 10.82 14.02 -21.83
C PRO A 472 10.07 15.18 -22.50
N PRO A 473 10.80 16.13 -23.14
CA PRO A 473 10.21 17.30 -23.77
C PRO A 473 9.21 16.90 -24.88
N GLY A 474 8.13 17.69 -25.03
CA GLY A 474 7.07 17.43 -26.03
C GLY A 474 5.85 16.66 -25.50
N ARG A 475 5.86 16.23 -24.23
CA ARG A 475 4.70 15.58 -23.60
C ARG A 475 3.69 16.62 -23.08
N THR A 476 2.50 16.66 -23.69
CA THR A 476 1.38 17.48 -23.20
C THR A 476 0.70 16.84 -21.99
N PRO A 477 0.39 17.62 -20.92
CA PRO A 477 -0.40 17.15 -19.79
C PRO A 477 -1.73 16.53 -20.22
N VAL A 478 -2.19 15.54 -19.46
CA VAL A 478 -3.49 14.88 -19.66
C VAL A 478 -4.58 15.76 -19.08
N GLN A 479 -5.70 15.93 -19.78
CA GLN A 479 -6.88 16.59 -19.22
C GLN A 479 -7.71 15.57 -18.44
N THR A 480 -7.73 15.68 -17.12
CA THR A 480 -8.52 14.77 -16.27
C THR A 480 -9.89 15.38 -15.97
N ILE A 481 -10.97 14.62 -16.18
CA ILE A 481 -12.34 15.05 -15.87
C ILE A 481 -13.03 14.02 -14.97
N VAL A 482 -13.91 14.48 -14.08
CA VAL A 482 -14.72 13.60 -13.22
C VAL A 482 -16.16 13.67 -13.71
N LEU A 483 -16.77 12.52 -13.98
CA LEU A 483 -18.15 12.41 -14.50
C LEU A 483 -18.98 11.49 -13.62
N THR A 484 -20.26 11.83 -13.43
CA THR A 484 -21.26 10.98 -12.78
C THR A 484 -21.74 9.88 -13.73
N SER A 485 -22.26 8.78 -13.19
CA SER A 485 -22.75 7.64 -13.97
C SER A 485 -23.87 7.99 -14.95
N GLU A 486 -24.68 9.01 -14.63
CA GLU A 486 -25.75 9.52 -15.50
C GLU A 486 -25.22 10.08 -16.83
N ARG A 487 -23.99 10.60 -16.83
CA ARG A 487 -23.32 11.18 -18.01
C ARG A 487 -22.52 10.15 -18.82
N ARG A 488 -22.71 8.86 -18.56
CA ARG A 488 -22.07 7.77 -19.32
C ARG A 488 -22.40 7.83 -20.83
N PRO A 489 -23.61 8.18 -21.29
CA PRO A 489 -23.89 8.35 -22.71
C PRO A 489 -23.02 9.42 -23.38
N ASP A 490 -22.77 10.55 -22.71
CA ASP A 490 -21.88 11.62 -23.21
C ASP A 490 -20.45 11.09 -23.45
N LEU A 491 -19.97 10.21 -22.57
CA LEU A 491 -18.64 9.61 -22.68
C LEU A 491 -18.57 8.67 -23.89
N VAL A 492 -19.57 7.81 -24.09
CA VAL A 492 -19.65 6.90 -25.23
C VAL A 492 -19.64 7.67 -26.55
N GLU A 493 -20.41 8.76 -26.63
CA GLU A 493 -20.46 9.62 -27.80
C GLU A 493 -19.11 10.32 -28.07
N ARG A 494 -18.41 10.73 -27.01
CA ARG A 494 -17.06 11.29 -27.11
C ARG A 494 -16.04 10.28 -27.61
N ILE A 495 -16.13 9.01 -27.19
CA ILE A 495 -15.31 7.92 -27.73
C ILE A 495 -15.58 7.74 -29.21
N ARG A 496 -16.86 7.73 -29.61
CA ARG A 496 -17.29 7.62 -31.00
C ARG A 496 -16.65 8.70 -31.88
N ALA A 497 -16.73 9.96 -31.44
CA ALA A 497 -16.13 11.09 -32.16
C ALA A 497 -14.59 10.99 -32.21
N ALA A 498 -13.95 10.67 -31.09
CA ALA A 498 -12.49 10.52 -31.05
C ALA A 498 -12.01 9.39 -31.98
N CYS A 499 -12.66 8.23 -31.97
CA CYS A 499 -12.28 7.12 -32.82
C CYS A 499 -12.56 7.39 -34.31
N ALA A 500 -13.59 8.18 -34.63
CA ALA A 500 -13.84 8.66 -35.99
C ALA A 500 -12.72 9.57 -36.54
N GLU A 501 -12.05 10.34 -35.67
CA GLU A 501 -10.84 11.10 -36.01
C GLU A 501 -9.59 10.20 -36.19
N GLY A 502 -9.78 8.87 -36.22
CA GLY A 502 -8.69 7.90 -36.27
C GLY A 502 -7.93 7.82 -34.95
N ARG A 503 -8.58 8.12 -33.82
CA ARG A 503 -7.99 7.84 -32.50
C ARG A 503 -8.36 6.45 -32.01
N GLN A 504 -7.68 5.99 -30.96
CA GLN A 504 -8.01 4.75 -30.24
C GLN A 504 -8.29 5.06 -28.78
N ALA A 505 -9.11 4.25 -28.13
CA ALA A 505 -9.51 4.41 -26.72
C ALA A 505 -9.37 3.12 -25.92
N TYR A 506 -9.11 3.25 -24.62
CA TYR A 506 -9.22 2.16 -23.64
C TYR A 506 -10.48 2.37 -22.78
N TRP A 507 -11.10 1.28 -22.34
CA TRP A 507 -12.15 1.27 -21.31
C TRP A 507 -11.76 0.26 -20.24
N VAL A 508 -11.35 0.74 -19.06
CA VAL A 508 -10.89 -0.13 -17.97
C VAL A 508 -12.01 -0.40 -16.97
N CYS A 509 -12.41 -1.66 -16.82
CA CYS A 509 -13.37 -2.12 -15.81
C CYS A 509 -12.62 -2.48 -14.52
N THR A 510 -12.83 -1.68 -13.47
CA THR A 510 -12.33 -1.95 -12.12
C THR A 510 -13.47 -2.47 -11.25
N LEU A 511 -13.47 -3.76 -10.92
CA LEU A 511 -14.34 -4.32 -9.89
C LEU A 511 -13.52 -4.57 -8.63
N ILE A 512 -14.10 -4.23 -7.47
CA ILE A 512 -13.56 -4.52 -6.14
C ILE A 512 -14.20 -5.83 -5.71
N ASP A 513 -13.79 -6.93 -6.35
CA ASP A 513 -14.18 -8.28 -6.01
C ASP A 513 -12.92 -9.16 -6.08
N ASP A 514 -12.75 -10.07 -5.13
CA ASP A 514 -11.60 -10.97 -5.09
C ASP A 514 -11.71 -12.09 -6.14
N SER A 515 -12.89 -12.24 -6.77
CA SER A 515 -13.14 -13.24 -7.81
C SER A 515 -12.80 -12.74 -9.21
N ASP A 516 -11.73 -13.28 -9.79
CA ASP A 516 -11.35 -13.08 -11.20
C ASP A 516 -12.47 -13.43 -12.20
N GLU A 517 -13.43 -14.26 -11.79
CA GLU A 517 -14.60 -14.62 -12.59
C GLU A 517 -15.60 -13.47 -12.70
N VAL A 518 -15.93 -12.84 -11.57
CA VAL A 518 -16.85 -11.70 -11.51
C VAL A 518 -16.29 -10.52 -12.30
N ILE A 519 -14.98 -10.28 -12.17
CA ILE A 519 -14.28 -9.22 -12.92
C ILE A 519 -14.36 -9.49 -14.44
N ALA A 520 -14.11 -10.72 -14.87
CA ALA A 520 -14.18 -11.09 -16.29
C ALA A 520 -15.61 -10.96 -16.85
N GLN A 521 -16.64 -11.37 -16.11
CA GLN A 521 -18.04 -11.27 -16.51
C GLN A 521 -18.49 -9.82 -16.71
N ALA A 522 -18.09 -8.90 -15.82
CA ALA A 522 -18.46 -7.50 -16.00
C ALA A 522 -17.72 -6.81 -17.15
N ALA A 523 -16.46 -7.19 -17.40
CA ALA A 523 -15.73 -6.73 -18.58
C ALA A 523 -16.40 -7.24 -19.86
N GLN A 524 -16.83 -8.51 -19.88
CA GLN A 524 -17.59 -9.11 -20.98
C GLN A 524 -18.93 -8.39 -21.22
N GLY A 525 -19.72 -8.16 -20.17
CA GLY A 525 -20.99 -7.44 -20.28
C GLY A 525 -20.81 -5.99 -20.74
N THR A 526 -19.75 -5.32 -20.30
CA THR A 526 -19.40 -3.97 -20.78
C THR A 526 -18.97 -3.98 -22.24
N TYR A 527 -18.21 -5.00 -22.66
CA TYR A 527 -17.83 -5.20 -24.06
C TYR A 527 -19.05 -5.38 -24.97
N GLU A 528 -19.97 -6.27 -24.61
CA GLU A 528 -21.20 -6.50 -25.38
C GLU A 528 -22.06 -5.23 -25.47
N ALA A 529 -22.22 -4.50 -24.36
CA ALA A 529 -22.95 -3.23 -24.35
C ALA A 529 -22.30 -2.17 -25.25
N LEU A 530 -20.97 -2.05 -25.24
CA LEU A 530 -20.24 -1.08 -26.07
C LEU A 530 -20.24 -1.47 -27.55
N VAL A 531 -20.15 -2.76 -27.88
CA VAL A 531 -20.32 -3.27 -29.25
C VAL A 531 -21.69 -2.89 -29.80
N ALA A 532 -22.75 -3.07 -29.01
CA ALA A 532 -24.11 -2.69 -29.40
C ALA A 532 -24.28 -1.18 -29.58
N GLN A 533 -23.68 -0.36 -28.70
CA GLN A 533 -23.78 1.11 -28.75
C GLN A 533 -22.88 1.76 -29.81
N LEU A 534 -21.79 1.10 -30.22
CA LEU A 534 -20.78 1.64 -31.14
C LEU A 534 -20.57 0.73 -32.36
N PRO A 535 -21.60 0.47 -33.19
CA PRO A 535 -21.53 -0.53 -34.28
C PRO A 535 -20.53 -0.17 -35.39
N LYS A 536 -20.07 1.09 -35.46
CA LYS A 536 -19.08 1.56 -36.43
C LYS A 536 -17.63 1.44 -35.95
N LEU A 537 -17.40 1.05 -34.70
CA LEU A 537 -16.07 0.91 -34.11
C LEU A 537 -15.70 -0.56 -33.94
N ARG A 538 -14.41 -0.86 -34.11
CA ARG A 538 -13.87 -2.19 -33.80
C ARG A 538 -13.55 -2.22 -32.31
N VAL A 539 -14.40 -2.88 -31.53
CA VAL A 539 -14.21 -3.04 -30.09
C VAL A 539 -13.48 -4.37 -29.85
N GLY A 540 -12.47 -4.36 -28.97
CA GLY A 540 -11.77 -5.56 -28.52
C GLY A 540 -11.91 -5.74 -27.01
N LEU A 541 -11.60 -6.95 -26.52
CA LEU A 541 -11.68 -7.31 -25.11
C LEU A 541 -10.38 -7.96 -24.63
N VAL A 542 -9.93 -7.58 -23.43
CA VAL A 542 -8.80 -8.21 -22.72
C VAL A 542 -9.11 -8.35 -21.23
N HIS A 543 -9.24 -9.57 -20.72
CA HIS A 543 -9.44 -9.81 -19.29
C HIS A 543 -8.53 -10.93 -18.73
N GLY A 544 -8.46 -11.03 -17.40
CA GLY A 544 -7.57 -11.94 -16.66
C GLY A 544 -7.69 -13.42 -17.06
N ARG A 545 -8.90 -13.88 -17.38
CA ARG A 545 -9.15 -15.28 -17.80
C ARG A 545 -8.81 -15.65 -19.25
N MET A 546 -8.49 -14.68 -20.12
CA MET A 546 -8.03 -15.01 -21.47
C MET A 546 -6.67 -15.70 -21.42
N ASN A 547 -6.44 -16.67 -22.31
CA ASN A 547 -5.13 -17.30 -22.42
C ASN A 547 -4.08 -16.26 -22.90
N ALA A 548 -2.80 -16.54 -22.66
CA ALA A 548 -1.74 -15.59 -22.95
C ALA A 548 -1.60 -15.25 -24.45
N ARG A 549 -1.91 -16.20 -25.33
CA ARG A 549 -1.83 -16.03 -26.79
C ARG A 549 -2.89 -15.04 -27.28
N ASP A 550 -4.12 -15.18 -26.82
CA ASP A 550 -5.25 -14.34 -27.22
C ASP A 550 -5.10 -12.92 -26.67
N LYS A 551 -4.63 -12.78 -25.42
CA LYS A 551 -4.25 -11.47 -24.86
C LYS A 551 -3.21 -10.78 -25.73
N GLN A 552 -2.15 -11.50 -26.09
CA GLN A 552 -1.07 -10.95 -26.90
C GLN A 552 -1.56 -10.54 -28.29
N ALA A 553 -2.40 -11.37 -28.94
CA ALA A 553 -3.00 -11.06 -30.23
C ALA A 553 -3.88 -9.81 -30.16
N ALA A 554 -4.78 -9.72 -29.18
CA ALA A 554 -5.66 -8.57 -28.99
C ALA A 554 -4.88 -7.27 -28.75
N MET A 555 -3.80 -7.32 -27.95
CA MET A 555 -2.92 -6.16 -27.72
C MET A 555 -2.15 -5.75 -28.98
N LEU A 556 -1.66 -6.72 -29.77
CA LEU A 556 -0.97 -6.45 -31.04
C LEU A 556 -1.93 -5.83 -32.07
N ASP A 557 -3.14 -6.33 -32.16
CA ASP A 557 -4.18 -5.79 -33.04
C ASP A 557 -4.57 -4.37 -32.63
N PHE A 558 -4.69 -4.10 -31.33
CA PHE A 558 -4.87 -2.75 -30.83
C PHE A 558 -3.66 -1.86 -31.18
N LYS A 559 -2.42 -2.28 -30.92
CA LYS A 559 -1.22 -1.50 -31.28
C LYS A 559 -1.11 -1.21 -32.78
N ALA A 560 -1.53 -2.15 -33.63
CA ALA A 560 -1.56 -2.01 -35.09
C ALA A 560 -2.71 -1.13 -35.61
N GLY A 561 -3.60 -0.64 -34.74
CA GLY A 561 -4.77 0.15 -35.13
C GLY A 561 -5.88 -0.68 -35.78
N LYS A 562 -5.90 -2.00 -35.56
CA LYS A 562 -6.99 -2.90 -35.99
C LYS A 562 -8.19 -2.85 -35.04
N THR A 563 -8.00 -2.39 -33.81
CA THR A 563 -9.04 -2.20 -32.80
C THR A 563 -9.10 -0.72 -32.41
N ASP A 564 -10.29 -0.12 -32.40
CA ASP A 564 -10.49 1.30 -32.09
C ASP A 564 -10.76 1.53 -30.60
N LEU A 565 -11.47 0.61 -29.94
CA LEU A 565 -11.77 0.66 -28.50
C LEU A 565 -11.39 -0.66 -27.83
N LEU A 566 -10.56 -0.63 -26.79
CA LEU A 566 -10.17 -1.82 -26.03
C LEU A 566 -10.82 -1.83 -24.65
N VAL A 567 -11.77 -2.73 -24.43
CA VAL A 567 -12.36 -3.00 -23.12
C VAL A 567 -11.44 -3.95 -22.36
N ALA A 568 -11.12 -3.59 -21.12
CA ALA A 568 -10.12 -4.33 -20.38
C ALA A 568 -10.32 -4.33 -18.88
N THR A 569 -9.77 -5.34 -18.22
CA THR A 569 -9.62 -5.32 -16.76
C THR A 569 -8.27 -4.69 -16.37
N THR A 570 -8.07 -4.46 -15.07
CA THR A 570 -6.82 -3.92 -14.49
C THR A 570 -5.55 -4.67 -14.89
N VAL A 571 -5.68 -5.86 -15.47
CA VAL A 571 -4.57 -6.70 -15.97
C VAL A 571 -3.76 -6.00 -17.08
N ILE A 572 -4.35 -5.10 -17.88
CA ILE A 572 -3.60 -4.33 -18.91
C ILE A 572 -2.55 -3.41 -18.28
N VAL A 573 -2.82 -2.87 -17.08
CA VAL A 573 -1.97 -1.85 -16.44
C VAL A 573 -0.53 -2.33 -16.29
N SER A 574 -0.33 -3.64 -16.23
CA SER A 574 0.97 -4.28 -16.04
C SER A 574 1.51 -5.06 -17.23
N LEU A 575 0.81 -5.03 -18.37
CA LEU A 575 1.25 -5.70 -19.59
C LEU A 575 1.91 -4.73 -20.59
N GLU A 576 1.75 -3.42 -20.44
CA GLU A 576 2.20 -2.45 -21.45
C GLU A 576 3.09 -1.33 -20.91
N THR A 577 4.33 -1.26 -21.43
CA THR A 577 5.00 0.02 -21.74
C THR A 577 4.78 0.34 -23.21
N CYS A 578 3.59 0.82 -23.56
CA CYS A 578 3.43 1.46 -24.86
C CYS A 578 4.21 2.79 -24.82
N PRO A 579 5.13 3.10 -25.77
CA PRO A 579 5.85 4.38 -25.83
C PRO A 579 4.93 5.60 -26.00
N ARG A 580 3.61 5.40 -26.07
CA ARG A 580 2.56 6.41 -26.19
C ARG A 580 1.62 6.46 -24.97
N ARG A 581 1.89 5.70 -23.90
CA ARG A 581 1.07 5.63 -22.69
C ARG A 581 1.25 6.89 -21.83
N LYS A 582 0.14 7.53 -21.45
CA LYS A 582 0.15 8.65 -20.50
C LYS A 582 -0.36 8.16 -19.13
N SER A 583 0.58 7.95 -18.20
CA SER A 583 0.44 7.82 -16.73
C SER A 583 -0.91 7.31 -16.17
N CYS A 584 -0.95 6.03 -15.75
CA CYS A 584 -1.93 5.52 -14.78
C CYS A 584 -1.26 5.53 -13.39
N GLN A 585 -1.77 6.29 -12.42
CA GLN A 585 -1.38 6.15 -11.01
C GLN A 585 -2.38 5.25 -10.30
N ASN A 586 -1.89 4.14 -9.75
CA ASN A 586 -2.68 3.19 -8.97
C ASN A 586 -2.93 3.78 -7.58
N ARG A 587 -4.04 4.52 -7.38
CA ARG A 587 -4.50 4.94 -6.05
C ARG A 587 -5.59 3.98 -5.58
N ARG A 588 -5.40 3.35 -4.41
CA ARG A 588 -6.45 2.60 -3.72
C ARG A 588 -7.54 3.59 -3.30
N PHE A 589 -8.74 3.41 -3.83
CA PHE A 589 -9.94 4.10 -3.37
C PHE A 589 -10.89 3.08 -2.69
N PRO A 590 -11.66 3.50 -1.68
CA PRO A 590 -12.63 2.64 -0.98
C PRO A 590 -13.72 2.11 -1.93
N SER A 591 -14.46 1.07 -1.47
CA SER A 591 -15.40 0.17 -2.19
C SER A 591 -16.40 0.79 -3.17
N ASP A 592 -16.58 2.10 -3.14
CA ASP A 592 -17.63 2.82 -3.86
C ASP A 592 -17.10 3.58 -5.10
N PHE A 593 -15.82 3.43 -5.45
CA PHE A 593 -15.19 4.09 -6.59
C PHE A 593 -14.88 3.11 -7.76
N GLU A 594 -15.68 3.11 -8.82
CA GLU A 594 -15.24 2.61 -10.14
C GLU A 594 -14.43 3.68 -10.88
N VAL A 595 -13.17 3.42 -11.19
CA VAL A 595 -12.38 4.30 -12.06
C VAL A 595 -12.38 3.73 -13.47
N ASN A 596 -13.28 4.22 -14.33
CA ASN A 596 -13.21 3.93 -15.77
C ASN A 596 -12.19 4.85 -16.42
N GLU A 597 -10.98 4.34 -16.64
CA GLU A 597 -9.91 5.10 -17.29
C GLU A 597 -10.10 5.08 -18.81
N LEU A 598 -10.48 6.23 -19.38
CA LEU A 598 -10.37 6.45 -20.82
C LEU A 598 -8.98 6.98 -21.13
N VAL A 599 -8.36 6.56 -22.24
CA VAL A 599 -7.17 7.21 -22.80
C VAL A 599 -7.31 7.26 -24.32
N CYS A 600 -7.43 8.45 -24.91
CA CYS A 600 -7.52 8.62 -26.36
C CYS A 600 -6.14 8.84 -27.02
N HIS A 601 -5.84 8.18 -28.13
CA HIS A 601 -4.56 8.28 -28.87
C HIS A 601 -4.77 8.56 -30.36
N ALA A 602 -4.12 9.59 -30.93
CA ALA A 602 -4.18 9.87 -32.37
C ALA A 602 -3.20 9.02 -33.21
N ARG A 603 -3.63 8.58 -34.41
CA ARG A 603 -2.83 7.75 -35.34
C ARG A 603 -1.53 8.40 -35.83
N ARG A 604 -1.41 9.74 -35.86
CA ARG A 604 -0.20 10.50 -36.26
C ARG A 604 -0.06 11.78 -35.42
N GLY A 605 1.19 12.18 -35.15
CA GLY A 605 1.63 13.09 -34.08
C GLY A 605 0.78 14.33 -33.82
N ARG A 606 0.21 14.37 -32.61
CA ARG A 606 -0.12 15.51 -31.71
C ARG A 606 -1.14 14.99 -30.68
N HIS A 607 -0.82 15.08 -29.39
CA HIS A 607 -1.56 14.35 -28.34
C HIS A 607 -2.45 15.26 -27.49
N LYS A 608 -3.74 14.90 -27.36
CA LYS A 608 -4.59 15.24 -26.21
C LYS A 608 -5.06 13.91 -25.62
N ALA A 609 -4.76 13.66 -24.35
CA ALA A 609 -5.32 12.54 -23.62
C ALA A 609 -6.34 13.08 -22.64
N LEU A 610 -7.39 12.30 -22.40
CA LEU A 610 -8.42 12.58 -21.42
C LEU A 610 -8.51 11.40 -20.49
N THR A 611 -8.37 11.61 -19.19
CA THR A 611 -8.55 10.58 -18.16
C THR A 611 -9.83 10.89 -17.38
N THR A 612 -10.66 9.88 -17.13
CA THR A 612 -11.89 10.01 -16.33
C THR A 612 -11.74 9.30 -15.00
N SER A 613 -12.07 9.95 -13.88
CA SER A 613 -12.20 9.27 -12.57
C SER A 613 -13.57 9.56 -11.96
N ARG A 614 -14.18 8.58 -11.28
CA ARG A 614 -15.47 8.73 -10.58
C ARG A 614 -15.24 9.43 -9.24
N ALA A 615 -16.20 10.24 -8.82
CA ALA A 615 -16.40 10.61 -7.43
C ALA A 615 -17.88 10.38 -7.12
N ILE A 616 -18.19 9.59 -6.09
CA ILE A 616 -19.51 9.61 -5.47
C ILE A 616 -19.44 10.64 -4.34
N PRO A 617 -20.39 11.58 -4.24
CA PRO A 617 -20.47 12.47 -3.08
C PRO A 617 -20.83 11.66 -1.82
N CYS A 618 -20.11 11.89 -0.71
CA CYS A 618 -20.63 11.60 0.63
C CYS A 618 -21.75 12.58 0.99
#